data_AF-A0A1Y3MV13-F1
#
_entry.id   AF-A0A1Y3MV13-F1
#
_cell.length_a   1.000
_cell.length_b   1.000
_cell.length_c   1.000
_cell.angle_alpha   90.00
_cell.angle_beta   90.00
_cell.angle_gamma   90.00
#
_symmetry.space_group_name_H-M   'P 1'
#
loop_
_entity.id
_entity.type
_entity.pdbx_description
1 polymer ?
#
loop_
_entity_poly.entity_id
_entity_poly.type
_entity_poly.pdbx_seq_one_letter_code
_entity_poly.pdbx_strand_id
1 'polypeptide(L)'
;MCFLPIYFIILIFNIIITGYAKVLNVNNVSELKNALQFQSDNIVIINIKNEIIVDDSDFLIVGDSISKIIIKGRSTNNSKIIFNSKKSGIFFGKNVSDVEITDIFLESEGSVLYFDNNQNINIYNAHITGFTEANMDSISKNVFTITDSFFSTPKSPINYLLKAFLSNLVIDNSRFYGTDNLLISCLYITNKDNSEAYVSNEDNRNAFGTVEISNSLFDGGYTSRGIIGYFISDINIRNSEIKDCYNNVR
;
A
#
# COMPACT_ATOMS: atom_id res chain seq x y z
N MET A 1 -27.85 -37.69 -14.41
CA MET A 1 -27.72 -36.49 -15.26
C MET A 1 -28.25 -35.29 -14.49
N CYS A 2 -27.38 -34.43 -13.95
CA CYS A 2 -27.79 -33.16 -13.32
C CYS A 2 -26.63 -32.14 -13.26
N PHE A 3 -25.80 -32.05 -14.31
CA PHE A 3 -24.69 -31.08 -14.37
C PHE A 3 -25.08 -29.75 -15.03
N LEU A 4 -26.22 -29.69 -15.72
CA LEU A 4 -26.66 -28.48 -16.43
C LEU A 4 -26.91 -27.24 -15.54
N PRO A 5 -27.51 -27.33 -14.33
CA PRO A 5 -27.83 -26.13 -13.56
C PRO A 5 -26.59 -25.46 -12.95
N ILE A 6 -25.55 -26.23 -12.60
CA ILE A 6 -24.31 -25.68 -12.01
C ILE A 6 -23.53 -24.87 -13.05
N TYR A 7 -23.40 -25.38 -14.28
CA TYR A 7 -22.75 -24.62 -15.36
C TYR A 7 -23.50 -23.33 -15.71
N PHE A 8 -24.84 -23.35 -15.68
CA PHE A 8 -25.65 -22.16 -15.95
C PHE A 8 -25.51 -21.09 -14.85
N ILE A 9 -25.45 -21.51 -13.58
CA ILE A 9 -25.21 -20.62 -12.44
C ILE A 9 -23.81 -20.00 -12.52
N ILE A 10 -22.77 -20.78 -12.86
CA ILE A 10 -21.40 -20.28 -13.03
C ILE A 10 -21.32 -19.29 -14.20
N LEU A 11 -22.04 -19.56 -15.30
CA LEU A 11 -22.09 -18.65 -16.46
C LEU A 11 -22.76 -17.31 -16.09
N ILE A 12 -23.90 -17.36 -15.39
CA ILE A 12 -24.60 -16.16 -14.92
C ILE A 12 -23.75 -15.38 -13.91
N PHE A 13 -23.05 -16.05 -12.99
CA PHE A 13 -22.15 -15.39 -12.04
C PHE A 13 -20.99 -14.67 -12.75
N ASN A 14 -20.38 -15.30 -13.76
CA ASN A 14 -19.34 -14.67 -14.57
C ASN A 14 -19.89 -13.46 -15.37
N ILE A 15 -21.11 -13.56 -15.93
CA ILE A 15 -21.74 -12.48 -16.69
C ILE A 15 -22.10 -11.29 -15.79
N ILE A 16 -22.65 -11.53 -14.61
CA ILE A 16 -23.02 -10.48 -13.65
C ILE A 16 -21.77 -9.77 -13.14
N ILE A 17 -20.70 -10.50 -12.80
CA ILE A 17 -19.43 -9.88 -12.37
C ILE A 17 -18.80 -9.04 -13.51
N THR A 18 -18.87 -9.49 -14.76
CA THR A 18 -18.37 -8.70 -15.90
C THR A 18 -19.16 -7.41 -16.17
N GLY A 19 -20.36 -7.26 -15.61
CA GLY A 19 -21.14 -6.00 -15.69
C GLY A 19 -20.70 -4.91 -14.69
N TYR A 20 -20.02 -5.29 -13.60
CA TYR A 20 -19.65 -4.40 -12.50
C TYR A 20 -18.16 -4.09 -12.40
N ALA A 21 -17.33 -4.70 -13.23
CA ALA A 21 -15.89 -4.46 -13.24
C ALA A 21 -15.39 -4.11 -14.64
N LYS A 22 -14.73 -2.95 -14.78
CA LYS A 22 -14.00 -2.59 -16.00
C LYS A 22 -12.60 -3.17 -15.94
N VAL A 23 -12.31 -4.13 -16.81
CA VAL A 23 -10.96 -4.69 -16.96
C VAL A 23 -10.20 -3.98 -18.08
N LEU A 24 -9.02 -3.46 -17.76
CA LEU A 24 -8.13 -2.74 -18.67
C LEU A 24 -6.76 -3.45 -18.71
N ASN A 25 -6.28 -3.79 -19.90
CA ASN A 25 -4.93 -4.32 -20.07
C ASN A 25 -4.02 -3.16 -20.44
N VAL A 26 -2.93 -2.99 -19.70
CA VAL A 26 -2.03 -1.84 -19.81
C VAL A 26 -0.61 -2.34 -20.06
N ASN A 27 0.02 -1.79 -21.09
CA ASN A 27 1.36 -2.17 -21.56
C ASN A 27 2.31 -0.98 -21.71
N ASN A 28 1.82 0.25 -21.54
CA ASN A 28 2.61 1.47 -21.63
C ASN A 28 2.03 2.57 -20.72
N VAL A 29 2.78 3.67 -20.57
CA VAL A 29 2.43 4.79 -19.70
C VAL A 29 1.12 5.46 -20.10
N SER A 30 0.86 5.63 -21.40
CA SER A 30 -0.36 6.29 -21.86
C SER A 30 -1.61 5.48 -21.48
N GLU A 31 -1.55 4.17 -21.68
CA GLU A 31 -2.60 3.24 -21.24
C GLU A 31 -2.77 3.25 -19.72
N LEU A 32 -1.67 3.35 -18.95
CA LEU A 32 -1.71 3.42 -17.49
C LEU A 32 -2.44 4.68 -17.03
N LYS A 33 -2.05 5.86 -17.56
CA LYS A 33 -2.69 7.13 -17.26
C LYS A 33 -4.19 7.10 -17.57
N ASN A 34 -4.55 6.60 -18.75
CA ASN A 34 -5.94 6.49 -19.16
C ASN A 34 -6.73 5.54 -18.25
N ALA A 35 -6.11 4.45 -17.79
CA ALA A 35 -6.75 3.49 -16.89
C ALA A 35 -6.97 4.05 -15.48
N LEU A 36 -6.00 4.79 -14.93
CA LEU A 36 -6.12 5.44 -13.62
C LEU A 36 -7.15 6.58 -13.63
N GLN A 37 -7.41 7.20 -14.78
CA GLN A 37 -8.38 8.28 -14.97
C GLN A 37 -9.72 7.79 -15.57
N PHE A 38 -9.97 6.48 -15.55
CA PHE A 38 -11.17 5.91 -16.17
C PHE A 38 -12.44 6.38 -15.45
N GLN A 39 -13.37 6.98 -16.19
CA GLN A 39 -14.64 7.43 -15.64
C GLN A 39 -15.60 6.25 -15.45
N SER A 40 -15.75 5.81 -14.20
CA SER A 40 -16.67 4.74 -13.84
C SER A 40 -16.98 4.74 -12.35
N ASP A 41 -18.25 4.62 -12.00
CA ASP A 41 -18.71 4.44 -10.60
C ASP A 41 -18.44 3.00 -10.08
N ASN A 42 -17.92 2.13 -10.94
CA ASN A 42 -17.74 0.70 -10.73
C ASN A 42 -16.27 0.35 -10.42
N ILE A 43 -16.00 -0.95 -10.23
CA ILE A 43 -14.66 -1.49 -9.98
C ILE A 43 -13.80 -1.33 -11.23
N VAL A 44 -12.60 -0.76 -11.10
CA VAL A 44 -11.60 -0.71 -12.18
C VAL A 44 -10.48 -1.71 -11.89
N ILE A 45 -10.23 -2.63 -12.81
CA ILE A 45 -9.16 -3.64 -12.74
C ILE A 45 -8.12 -3.32 -13.81
N ILE A 46 -6.92 -2.98 -13.40
CA ILE A 46 -5.79 -2.65 -14.26
C ILE A 46 -4.82 -3.83 -14.28
N ASN A 47 -4.71 -4.50 -15.42
CA ASN A 47 -3.79 -5.62 -15.63
C ASN A 47 -2.48 -5.13 -16.26
N ILE A 48 -1.39 -5.23 -15.50
CA ILE A 48 -0.03 -4.92 -15.95
C ILE A 48 0.65 -6.22 -16.37
N LYS A 49 1.06 -6.34 -17.63
CA LYS A 49 1.69 -7.59 -18.13
C LYS A 49 3.20 -7.48 -18.36
N ASN A 50 3.68 -6.26 -18.52
CA ASN A 50 5.06 -5.95 -18.87
C ASN A 50 5.59 -4.85 -17.95
N GLU A 51 6.85 -4.49 -18.13
CA GLU A 51 7.47 -3.31 -17.51
C GLU A 51 6.94 -2.02 -18.15
N ILE A 52 6.58 -1.05 -17.31
CA ILE A 52 6.15 0.30 -17.68
C ILE A 52 7.06 1.29 -16.97
N ILE A 53 7.76 2.11 -17.74
CA ILE A 53 8.66 3.16 -17.22
C ILE A 53 7.93 4.50 -17.31
N VAL A 54 7.71 5.15 -16.17
CA VAL A 54 7.03 6.43 -16.03
C VAL A 54 8.08 7.51 -15.79
N ASP A 55 8.26 8.39 -16.78
CA ASP A 55 9.20 9.51 -16.74
C ASP A 55 8.59 10.83 -16.26
N ASP A 56 7.34 10.80 -15.80
CA ASP A 56 6.65 12.00 -15.33
C ASP A 56 7.27 12.54 -14.03
N SER A 57 7.21 13.86 -13.85
CA SER A 57 7.67 14.49 -12.61
C SER A 57 6.66 14.42 -11.47
N ASP A 58 5.40 14.15 -11.80
CA ASP A 58 4.24 14.28 -10.91
C ASP A 58 3.61 12.93 -10.60
N PHE A 59 2.77 12.89 -9.56
CA PHE A 59 1.99 11.70 -9.23
C PHE A 59 0.96 11.38 -10.31
N LEU A 60 0.82 10.09 -10.62
CA LEU A 60 -0.32 9.57 -11.34
C LEU A 60 -1.50 9.50 -10.37
N ILE A 61 -2.42 10.45 -10.50
CA ILE A 61 -3.63 10.53 -9.68
C ILE A 61 -4.62 9.46 -10.17
N VAL A 62 -5.32 8.81 -9.24
CA VAL A 62 -6.50 7.98 -9.56
C VAL A 62 -7.73 8.88 -9.60
N GLY A 63 -8.52 8.75 -10.67
CA GLY A 63 -9.69 9.60 -10.93
C GLY A 63 -10.77 9.45 -9.86
N ASP A 64 -11.37 10.58 -9.48
CA ASP A 64 -12.34 10.69 -8.37
C ASP A 64 -13.64 9.88 -8.55
N SER A 65 -13.94 9.44 -9.77
CA SER A 65 -15.11 8.57 -10.02
C SER A 65 -14.89 7.13 -9.55
N ILE A 66 -13.63 6.69 -9.45
CA ILE A 66 -13.30 5.28 -9.17
C ILE A 66 -13.48 5.02 -7.67
N SER A 67 -14.49 4.24 -7.29
CA SER A 67 -14.71 3.83 -5.90
C SER A 67 -13.78 2.70 -5.47
N LYS A 68 -13.51 1.74 -6.36
CA LYS A 68 -12.61 0.61 -6.13
C LYS A 68 -11.66 0.40 -7.28
N ILE A 69 -10.37 0.27 -6.97
CA ILE A 69 -9.33 -0.02 -7.95
C ILE A 69 -8.50 -1.25 -7.56
N ILE A 70 -8.23 -2.09 -8.55
CA ILE A 70 -7.36 -3.26 -8.43
C ILE A 70 -6.24 -3.12 -9.47
N ILE A 71 -4.99 -2.96 -9.00
CA ILE A 71 -3.80 -2.96 -9.86
C ILE A 71 -3.14 -4.33 -9.73
N LYS A 72 -3.22 -5.11 -10.80
CA LYS A 72 -2.80 -6.52 -10.81
C LYS A 72 -1.71 -6.77 -11.85
N GLY A 73 -0.60 -7.34 -11.40
CA GLY A 73 0.39 -7.93 -12.28
C GLY A 73 0.10 -9.40 -12.60
N ARG A 74 0.94 -9.97 -13.45
CA ARG A 74 1.02 -11.42 -13.69
C ARG A 74 1.95 -12.10 -12.69
N SER A 75 3.00 -11.38 -12.29
CA SER A 75 4.04 -11.78 -11.33
C SER A 75 4.96 -10.59 -11.09
N THR A 76 5.53 -10.49 -9.90
CA THR A 76 6.53 -9.46 -9.52
C THR A 76 7.74 -9.39 -10.46
N ASN A 77 8.13 -10.51 -11.08
CA ASN A 77 9.28 -10.54 -12.01
C ASN A 77 9.01 -9.91 -13.39
N ASN A 78 7.76 -9.96 -13.86
CA ASN A 78 7.40 -9.58 -15.25
C ASN A 78 6.56 -8.29 -15.32
N SER A 79 5.76 -8.03 -14.29
CA SER A 79 4.85 -6.90 -14.23
C SER A 79 5.44 -5.83 -13.34
N LYS A 80 5.91 -4.74 -13.95
CA LYS A 80 6.61 -3.68 -13.23
C LYS A 80 6.08 -2.30 -13.60
N ILE A 81 6.02 -1.40 -12.61
CA ILE A 81 5.88 0.04 -12.84
C ILE A 81 7.07 0.72 -12.18
N ILE A 82 7.88 1.42 -12.97
CA ILE A 82 9.10 2.09 -12.52
C ILE A 82 8.91 3.59 -12.70
N PHE A 83 9.05 4.33 -11.61
CA PHE A 83 8.92 5.78 -11.52
C PHE A 83 10.31 6.41 -11.50
N ASN A 84 10.70 7.10 -12.59
CA ASN A 84 12.04 7.67 -12.73
C ASN A 84 12.23 9.01 -11.98
N SER A 85 11.16 9.58 -11.41
CA SER A 85 11.22 10.81 -10.61
C SER A 85 10.96 10.52 -9.13
N LYS A 86 11.74 11.16 -8.25
CA LYS A 86 11.53 11.12 -6.79
C LYS A 86 10.18 11.68 -6.33
N LYS A 87 9.51 12.44 -7.19
CA LYS A 87 8.21 13.08 -6.94
C LYS A 87 7.07 12.45 -7.74
N SER A 88 7.32 11.29 -8.35
CA SER A 88 6.31 10.51 -9.05
C SER A 88 5.97 9.24 -8.30
N GLY A 89 4.74 8.77 -8.47
CA GLY A 89 4.17 7.59 -7.82
C GLY A 89 2.68 7.52 -8.17
N ILE A 90 1.91 6.69 -7.47
CA ILE A 90 0.45 6.65 -7.61
C ILE A 90 -0.21 7.30 -6.40
N PHE A 91 -1.09 8.27 -6.64
CA PHE A 91 -1.86 8.96 -5.61
C PHE A 91 -3.33 8.50 -5.66
N PHE A 92 -3.79 7.88 -4.58
CA PHE A 92 -5.17 7.45 -4.39
C PHE A 92 -5.91 8.48 -3.54
N GLY A 93 -6.74 9.30 -4.18
CA GLY A 93 -7.53 10.30 -3.48
C GLY A 93 -8.66 9.70 -2.64
N LYS A 94 -9.22 10.51 -1.73
CA LYS A 94 -10.30 10.16 -0.78
C LYS A 94 -11.56 9.53 -1.35
N ASN A 95 -11.80 9.66 -2.65
CA ASN A 95 -12.98 9.09 -3.30
C ASN A 95 -12.80 7.60 -3.64
N VAL A 96 -11.55 7.10 -3.63
CA VAL A 96 -11.26 5.68 -3.82
C VAL A 96 -11.36 4.99 -2.45
N SER A 97 -12.47 4.32 -2.14
CA SER A 97 -12.62 3.64 -0.84
C SER A 97 -11.73 2.42 -0.73
N ASP A 98 -11.59 1.66 -1.83
CA ASP A 98 -10.99 0.33 -1.83
C ASP A 98 -9.83 0.24 -2.85
N VAL A 99 -8.64 -0.10 -2.36
CA VAL A 99 -7.45 -0.27 -3.19
C VAL A 99 -6.87 -1.66 -3.00
N GLU A 100 -6.61 -2.35 -4.09
CA GLU A 100 -5.91 -3.63 -4.10
C GLU A 100 -4.72 -3.57 -5.06
N ILE A 101 -3.54 -3.94 -4.59
CA ILE A 101 -2.30 -3.99 -5.37
C ILE A 101 -1.73 -5.40 -5.26
N THR A 102 -1.58 -6.09 -6.38
CA THR A 102 -1.19 -7.51 -6.34
C THR A 102 -0.31 -7.98 -7.48
N ASP A 103 0.55 -8.96 -7.20
CA ASP A 103 1.38 -9.70 -8.16
C ASP A 103 2.30 -8.77 -9.01
N ILE A 104 2.77 -7.67 -8.43
CA ILE A 104 3.42 -6.57 -9.17
C ILE A 104 4.65 -6.04 -8.45
N PHE A 105 5.61 -5.56 -9.22
CA PHE A 105 6.76 -4.80 -8.73
C PHE A 105 6.55 -3.30 -8.99
N LEU A 106 6.74 -2.48 -7.97
CA LEU A 106 6.64 -1.02 -8.05
C LEU A 106 7.94 -0.40 -7.51
N GLU A 107 8.54 0.52 -8.26
CA GLU A 107 9.81 1.14 -7.89
C GLU A 107 9.78 2.65 -8.08
N SER A 108 10.27 3.38 -7.08
CA SER A 108 10.56 4.81 -7.13
C SER A 108 11.77 5.12 -6.25
N GLU A 109 12.56 6.10 -6.67
CA GLU A 109 13.64 6.68 -5.86
C GLU A 109 13.10 7.61 -4.73
N GLY A 110 11.79 7.80 -4.65
CA GLY A 110 11.11 8.56 -3.61
C GLY A 110 9.81 7.89 -3.20
N SER A 111 8.69 8.61 -3.27
CA SER A 111 7.36 8.04 -3.00
C SER A 111 6.93 7.10 -4.13
N VAL A 112 6.28 5.98 -3.80
CA VAL A 112 5.72 5.03 -4.77
C VAL A 112 4.20 5.05 -4.72
N LEU A 113 3.65 5.03 -3.51
CA LEU A 113 2.22 4.95 -3.24
C LEU A 113 1.83 5.98 -2.18
N TYR A 114 0.78 6.73 -2.45
CA TYR A 114 0.18 7.66 -1.50
C TYR A 114 -1.31 7.41 -1.40
N PHE A 115 -1.78 7.08 -0.20
CA PHE A 115 -3.17 6.80 0.10
C PHE A 115 -3.74 7.95 0.94
N ASP A 116 -4.74 8.64 0.42
CA ASP A 116 -5.41 9.77 1.07
C ASP A 116 -6.82 9.36 1.49
N ASN A 117 -6.99 9.00 2.75
CA ASN A 117 -8.27 8.63 3.36
C ASN A 117 -9.03 7.48 2.66
N ASN A 118 -8.31 6.48 2.17
CA ASN A 118 -8.90 5.24 1.66
C ASN A 118 -9.29 4.31 2.82
N GLN A 119 -10.38 3.55 2.69
CA GLN A 119 -10.90 2.72 3.78
C GLN A 119 -10.26 1.34 3.82
N ASN A 120 -10.16 0.66 2.68
CA ASN A 120 -9.58 -0.67 2.63
C ASN A 120 -8.42 -0.70 1.64
N ILE A 121 -7.21 -0.90 2.15
CA ILE A 121 -6.00 -1.03 1.33
C ILE A 121 -5.45 -2.43 1.51
N ASN A 122 -5.29 -3.15 0.42
CA ASN A 122 -4.72 -4.50 0.41
C ASN A 122 -3.54 -4.54 -0.55
N ILE A 123 -2.36 -4.89 -0.03
CA ILE A 123 -1.16 -5.12 -0.82
C ILE A 123 -0.78 -6.59 -0.66
N TYR A 124 -0.85 -7.35 -1.76
CA TYR A 124 -0.69 -8.80 -1.76
C TYR A 124 0.34 -9.27 -2.78
N ASN A 125 1.37 -10.00 -2.34
CA ASN A 125 2.42 -10.50 -3.24
C ASN A 125 3.03 -9.40 -4.13
N ALA A 126 3.34 -8.25 -3.52
CA ALA A 126 3.95 -7.13 -4.21
C ALA A 126 5.40 -6.94 -3.78
N HIS A 127 6.25 -6.45 -4.70
CA HIS A 127 7.58 -5.95 -4.36
C HIS A 127 7.60 -4.45 -4.56
N ILE A 128 7.74 -3.69 -3.48
CA ILE A 128 7.75 -2.23 -3.48
C ILE A 128 9.14 -1.72 -3.09
N THR A 129 9.75 -0.93 -3.97
CA THR A 129 11.00 -0.22 -3.70
C THR A 129 10.72 1.28 -3.65
N GLY A 130 10.93 1.90 -2.48
CA GLY A 130 10.60 3.31 -2.25
C GLY A 130 9.64 3.52 -1.08
N PHE A 131 9.12 4.73 -0.95
CA PHE A 131 8.31 5.17 0.18
C PHE A 131 6.81 5.03 -0.08
N THR A 132 6.09 4.40 0.86
CA THR A 132 4.62 4.32 0.88
C THR A 132 4.05 5.13 2.05
N GLU A 133 3.09 6.01 1.76
CA GLU A 133 2.37 6.78 2.79
C GLU A 133 0.88 6.44 2.78
N ALA A 134 0.35 6.13 3.96
CA ALA A 134 -1.08 5.99 4.21
C ALA A 134 -1.52 7.07 5.20
N ASN A 135 -2.23 8.09 4.69
CA ASN A 135 -2.75 9.20 5.47
C ASN A 135 -4.27 9.06 5.62
N MET A 136 -4.73 8.60 6.77
CA MET A 136 -6.14 8.30 7.03
C MET A 136 -6.80 9.35 7.91
N ASP A 137 -8.11 9.57 7.74
CA ASP A 137 -8.86 10.52 8.58
C ASP A 137 -9.67 9.83 9.70
N SER A 138 -9.86 8.50 9.67
CA SER A 138 -10.60 7.79 10.72
C SER A 138 -10.20 6.32 10.88
N ILE A 139 -9.78 5.95 12.09
CA ILE A 139 -9.34 4.57 12.37
C ILE A 139 -10.48 3.55 12.42
N SER A 140 -11.71 3.98 12.71
CA SER A 140 -12.85 3.06 12.88
C SER A 140 -13.27 2.34 11.60
N LYS A 141 -12.85 2.85 10.44
CA LYS A 141 -13.23 2.35 9.12
C LYS A 141 -12.05 1.83 8.31
N ASN A 142 -10.83 2.10 8.76
CA ASN A 142 -9.67 1.99 7.90
C ASN A 142 -8.82 0.76 8.26
N VAL A 143 -8.64 -0.11 7.27
CA VAL A 143 -7.83 -1.32 7.37
C VAL A 143 -6.78 -1.30 6.26
N PHE A 144 -5.51 -1.38 6.66
CA PHE A 144 -4.39 -1.53 5.76
C PHE A 144 -3.76 -2.91 5.97
N THR A 145 -3.93 -3.79 4.98
CA THR A 145 -3.39 -5.15 5.00
C THR A 145 -2.24 -5.28 4.01
N ILE A 146 -1.14 -5.88 4.47
CA ILE A 146 0.03 -6.23 3.68
C ILE A 146 0.32 -7.71 3.88
N THR A 147 0.32 -8.48 2.80
CA THR A 147 0.53 -9.93 2.87
C THR A 147 1.46 -10.41 1.76
N ASP A 148 2.32 -11.38 2.07
CA ASP A 148 3.27 -12.00 1.12
C ASP A 148 4.15 -10.98 0.36
N SER A 149 4.39 -9.80 0.93
CA SER A 149 4.97 -8.67 0.19
C SER A 149 6.38 -8.33 0.66
N PHE A 150 7.15 -7.72 -0.24
CA PHE A 150 8.53 -7.30 0.01
C PHE A 150 8.69 -5.79 -0.19
N PHE A 151 9.08 -5.09 0.86
CA PHE A 151 9.40 -3.66 0.84
C PHE A 151 10.92 -3.49 0.97
N SER A 152 11.53 -2.74 0.07
CA SER A 152 12.98 -2.48 0.09
C SER A 152 13.32 -1.01 -0.10
N THR A 153 14.45 -0.59 0.48
CA THR A 153 14.97 0.77 0.33
C THR A 153 15.44 1.01 -1.11
N PRO A 154 15.13 2.17 -1.73
CA PRO A 154 15.71 2.57 -3.01
C PRO A 154 17.18 3.00 -2.85
N LYS A 155 17.80 3.40 -3.96
CA LYS A 155 19.19 3.90 -3.95
C LYS A 155 19.30 5.30 -3.37
N SER A 156 18.20 6.04 -3.36
CA SER A 156 18.10 7.36 -2.76
C SER A 156 17.69 7.30 -1.29
N PRO A 157 18.19 8.22 -0.44
CA PRO A 157 17.78 8.25 0.95
C PRO A 157 16.28 8.52 1.12
N ILE A 158 15.63 7.73 1.97
CA ILE A 158 14.24 7.90 2.41
C ILE A 158 14.12 7.69 3.92
N ASN A 159 13.14 8.32 4.54
CA ASN A 159 12.94 8.21 5.99
C ASN A 159 12.30 6.87 6.39
N TYR A 160 11.31 6.44 5.61
CA TYR A 160 10.48 5.28 5.92
C TYR A 160 10.23 4.44 4.67
N LEU A 161 10.10 3.12 4.81
CA LEU A 161 9.53 2.29 3.74
C LEU A 161 8.00 2.44 3.74
N LEU A 162 7.41 2.41 4.93
CA LEU A 162 5.98 2.58 5.14
C LEU A 162 5.72 3.54 6.31
N LYS A 163 4.86 4.53 6.06
CA LYS A 163 4.36 5.45 7.07
C LYS A 163 2.83 5.42 7.05
N ALA A 164 2.22 5.04 8.17
CA ALA A 164 0.78 4.88 8.29
C ALA A 164 0.21 5.74 9.42
N PHE A 165 -0.77 6.58 9.11
CA PHE A 165 -1.51 7.40 10.06
C PHE A 165 -2.91 6.83 10.25
N LEU A 166 -3.41 6.87 11.49
CA LEU A 166 -4.83 6.62 11.83
C LEU A 166 -5.41 5.35 11.16
N SER A 167 -4.68 4.23 11.25
CA SER A 167 -5.03 2.98 10.54
C SER A 167 -4.96 1.76 11.46
N ASN A 168 -5.84 0.79 11.22
CA ASN A 168 -5.62 -0.58 11.70
C ASN A 168 -4.73 -1.29 10.68
N LEU A 169 -3.58 -1.80 11.14
CA LEU A 169 -2.55 -2.34 10.28
C LEU A 169 -2.40 -3.84 10.49
N VAL A 170 -2.46 -4.61 9.40
CA VAL A 170 -2.22 -6.05 9.40
C VAL A 170 -1.06 -6.33 8.45
N ILE A 171 0.00 -6.97 8.95
CA ILE A 171 1.16 -7.38 8.16
C ILE A 171 1.40 -8.88 8.39
N ASP A 172 1.30 -9.68 7.33
CA ASP A 172 1.56 -11.12 7.41
C ASP A 172 2.53 -11.60 6.33
N ASN A 173 3.39 -12.54 6.69
CA ASN A 173 4.36 -13.18 5.80
C ASN A 173 5.13 -12.21 4.87
N SER A 174 5.48 -11.03 5.41
CA SER A 174 6.04 -9.94 4.63
C SER A 174 7.43 -9.56 5.12
N ARG A 175 8.22 -8.92 4.24
CA ARG A 175 9.59 -8.53 4.56
C ARG A 175 9.78 -7.04 4.28
N PHE A 176 10.37 -6.34 5.23
CA PHE A 176 10.77 -4.95 5.10
C PHE A 176 12.27 -4.88 5.30
N TYR A 177 12.99 -4.47 4.26
CA TYR A 177 14.45 -4.50 4.21
C TYR A 177 15.03 -3.11 3.98
N GLY A 178 15.61 -2.58 5.06
CA GLY A 178 16.37 -1.35 5.13
C GLY A 178 17.81 -1.52 4.67
N THR A 179 18.30 -0.58 3.86
CA THR A 179 19.75 -0.41 3.64
C THR A 179 20.28 0.83 4.36
N ASP A 180 21.52 1.21 4.09
CA ASP A 180 22.14 2.48 4.47
C ASP A 180 21.35 3.73 4.05
N ASN A 181 20.47 3.63 3.05
CA ASN A 181 19.61 4.72 2.59
C ASN A 181 18.31 4.87 3.39
N LEU A 182 18.03 3.98 4.34
CA LEU A 182 16.87 4.11 5.22
C LEU A 182 17.27 4.91 6.46
N LEU A 183 16.70 6.11 6.60
CA LEU A 183 17.19 7.08 7.58
C LEU A 183 16.54 6.93 8.96
N ILE A 184 15.32 6.41 9.06
CA ILE A 184 14.57 6.38 10.33
C ILE A 184 14.04 4.99 10.68
N SER A 185 13.11 4.44 9.90
CA SER A 185 12.48 3.15 10.24
C SER A 185 11.89 2.42 9.05
N CYS A 186 11.84 1.09 9.05
CA CYS A 186 11.07 0.36 8.04
C CYS A 186 9.58 0.72 8.12
N LEU A 187 9.02 0.67 9.33
CA LEU A 187 7.63 1.01 9.60
C LEU A 187 7.54 2.17 10.59
N TYR A 188 6.77 3.20 10.24
CA TYR A 188 6.30 4.22 11.17
C TYR A 188 4.77 4.19 11.20
N ILE A 189 4.20 4.07 12.38
CA ILE A 189 2.75 4.11 12.58
C ILE A 189 2.38 5.04 13.74
N THR A 190 1.39 5.89 13.51
CA THR A 190 0.87 6.77 14.55
C THR A 190 -0.63 6.98 14.39
N ASN A 191 -1.37 6.83 15.49
CA ASN A 191 -2.81 7.07 15.52
C ASN A 191 -3.16 8.33 16.32
N LYS A 192 -2.28 9.34 16.25
CA LYS A 192 -2.56 10.66 16.79
C LYS A 192 -3.59 11.37 15.91
N ASP A 193 -4.70 11.80 16.51
CA ASP A 193 -5.67 12.66 15.83
C ASP A 193 -5.02 14.03 15.51
N ASN A 194 -5.00 14.40 14.24
CA ASN A 194 -4.44 15.68 13.78
C ASN A 194 -5.33 16.88 14.14
N SER A 195 -6.57 16.66 14.59
CA SER A 195 -7.49 17.73 15.01
C SER A 195 -7.22 18.27 16.41
N GLU A 196 -6.37 17.61 17.20
CA GLU A 196 -5.99 18.06 18.53
C GLU A 196 -4.69 18.88 18.50
N ALA A 197 -4.83 20.14 18.06
CA ALA A 197 -3.84 21.17 18.37
C ALA A 197 -3.72 21.30 19.90
N TYR A 198 -2.62 20.77 20.45
CA TYR A 198 -2.17 21.02 21.83
C TYR A 198 -3.26 20.86 22.90
N VAL A 199 -3.82 19.66 23.07
CA VAL A 199 -4.52 19.36 24.33
C VAL A 199 -3.47 19.25 25.43
N SER A 200 -3.40 20.29 26.26
CA SER A 200 -2.42 20.54 27.31
C SER A 200 -2.56 19.64 28.55
N ASN A 201 -3.34 18.56 28.47
CA ASN A 201 -3.56 17.64 29.58
C ASN A 201 -3.09 16.25 29.19
N GLU A 202 -2.14 15.71 29.95
CA GLU A 202 -1.54 14.39 29.73
C GLU A 202 -2.57 13.24 29.76
N ASP A 203 -3.77 13.50 30.27
CA ASP A 203 -4.82 12.51 30.51
C ASP A 203 -5.72 12.18 29.29
N ASN A 204 -5.62 12.91 28.17
CA ASN A 204 -6.50 12.70 27.00
C ASN A 204 -5.79 12.13 25.76
N ARG A 205 -4.55 11.65 25.87
CA ARG A 205 -3.86 10.94 24.78
C ARG A 205 -4.40 9.53 24.62
N ASN A 206 -5.65 9.41 24.19
CA ASN A 206 -6.27 8.11 23.99
C ASN A 206 -5.56 7.39 22.83
N ALA A 207 -4.95 6.25 23.14
CA ALA A 207 -4.40 5.36 22.14
C ALA A 207 -5.53 4.61 21.43
N PHE A 208 -5.49 4.51 20.10
CA PHE A 208 -6.53 3.86 19.30
C PHE A 208 -5.94 2.98 18.20
N GLY A 209 -6.74 2.06 17.66
CA GLY A 209 -6.37 1.17 16.57
C GLY A 209 -5.44 0.04 16.95
N THR A 210 -5.37 -0.95 16.06
CA THR A 210 -4.60 -2.18 16.26
C THR A 210 -3.50 -2.35 15.23
N VAL A 211 -2.40 -2.98 15.65
CA VAL A 211 -1.33 -3.43 14.76
C VAL A 211 -1.12 -4.92 14.97
N GLU A 212 -1.33 -5.70 13.92
CA GLU A 212 -1.11 -7.14 13.91
C GLU A 212 0.02 -7.47 12.93
N ILE A 213 1.09 -8.10 13.44
CA ILE A 213 2.25 -8.49 12.64
C ILE A 213 2.52 -9.98 12.86
N SER A 214 2.50 -10.77 11.79
CA SER A 214 2.80 -12.20 11.85
C SER A 214 3.78 -12.64 10.76
N ASN A 215 4.60 -13.63 11.08
CA ASN A 215 5.49 -14.32 10.12
C ASN A 215 6.38 -13.38 9.28
N SER A 216 6.72 -12.22 9.82
CA SER A 216 7.32 -11.13 9.05
C SER A 216 8.72 -10.78 9.54
N LEU A 217 9.52 -10.18 8.65
CA LEU A 217 10.87 -9.69 8.96
C LEU A 217 10.93 -8.19 8.74
N PHE A 218 11.39 -7.46 9.75
CA PHE A 218 11.74 -6.05 9.66
C PHE A 218 13.23 -5.91 9.93
N ASP A 219 14.00 -5.62 8.89
CA ASP A 219 15.44 -5.39 8.99
C ASP A 219 15.70 -3.91 8.75
N GLY A 220 15.91 -3.13 9.83
CA GLY A 220 16.19 -1.69 9.74
C GLY A 220 17.52 -1.36 9.03
N GLY A 221 18.34 -2.34 8.69
CA GLY A 221 19.64 -2.09 8.07
C GLY A 221 20.63 -1.48 9.05
N TYR A 222 21.38 -0.46 8.63
CA TYR A 222 22.58 0.03 9.33
C TYR A 222 22.32 1.04 10.46
N THR A 223 21.37 1.95 10.28
CA THR A 223 21.13 3.07 11.21
C THR A 223 19.66 3.24 11.59
N SER A 224 18.78 2.44 11.00
CA SER A 224 17.34 2.63 11.14
C SER A 224 16.71 1.55 12.03
N ARG A 225 15.50 1.82 12.50
CA ARG A 225 14.71 0.90 13.30
C ARG A 225 13.85 0.01 12.40
N GLY A 226 13.46 -1.16 12.89
CA GLY A 226 12.44 -1.95 12.23
C GLY A 226 11.07 -1.27 12.35
N ILE A 227 10.65 -0.91 13.57
CA ILE A 227 9.31 -0.37 13.82
C ILE A 227 9.35 0.81 14.80
N ILE A 228 8.60 1.87 14.48
CA ILE A 228 8.28 2.98 15.38
C ILE A 228 6.76 3.11 15.44
N GLY A 229 6.18 3.05 16.65
CA GLY A 229 4.74 3.14 16.88
C GLY A 229 4.37 4.15 17.97
N TYR A 230 3.32 4.97 17.75
CA TYR A 230 2.79 5.92 18.73
C TYR A 230 1.25 5.93 18.75
N PHE A 231 0.65 6.10 19.94
CA PHE A 231 -0.81 6.24 20.12
C PHE A 231 -1.63 5.02 19.65
N ILE A 232 -1.05 3.82 19.73
CA ILE A 232 -1.68 2.58 19.26
C ILE A 232 -2.26 1.83 20.46
N SER A 233 -3.52 1.38 20.37
CA SER A 233 -4.20 0.73 21.50
C SER A 233 -3.71 -0.70 21.75
N ASP A 234 -3.39 -1.44 20.69
CA ASP A 234 -2.88 -2.82 20.78
C ASP A 234 -1.85 -3.09 19.68
N ILE A 235 -0.77 -3.79 20.04
CA ILE A 235 0.27 -4.23 19.12
C ILE A 235 0.53 -5.72 19.39
N ASN A 236 0.23 -6.55 18.40
CA ASN A 236 0.40 -7.99 18.47
C ASN A 236 1.43 -8.47 17.44
N ILE A 237 2.57 -8.97 17.90
CA ILE A 237 3.66 -9.43 17.04
C ILE A 237 3.92 -10.91 17.31
N ARG A 238 3.81 -11.75 16.28
CA ARG A 238 3.91 -13.21 16.38
C ARG A 238 4.85 -13.77 15.32
N ASN A 239 5.68 -14.74 15.68
CA ASN A 239 6.58 -15.45 14.75
C ASN A 239 7.35 -14.51 13.80
N SER A 240 7.71 -13.32 14.27
CA SER A 240 8.29 -12.26 13.46
C SER A 240 9.62 -11.84 14.04
N GLU A 241 10.52 -11.37 13.19
CA GLU A 241 11.84 -10.89 13.56
C GLU A 241 11.91 -9.38 13.31
N ILE A 242 12.31 -8.63 14.33
CA ILE A 242 12.52 -7.18 14.25
C ILE A 242 13.99 -6.93 14.58
N LYS A 243 14.76 -6.52 13.59
CA LYS A 243 16.17 -6.14 13.73
C LYS A 243 16.24 -4.62 13.76
N ASP A 244 16.37 -4.10 14.97
CA ASP A 244 16.71 -2.70 15.18
C ASP A 244 18.24 -2.55 15.19
N CYS A 245 18.74 -1.48 14.57
CA CYS A 245 20.12 -1.09 14.79
C CYS A 245 20.24 -0.25 16.08
N TYR A 246 20.81 -0.85 17.13
CA TYR A 246 21.13 -0.18 18.40
C TYR A 246 22.47 0.57 18.38
N ASN A 247 22.96 0.97 17.20
CA ASN A 247 24.13 1.85 17.15
C ASN A 247 23.71 3.26 17.55
N ASN A 248 23.68 3.46 18.87
CA ASN A 248 23.97 4.73 19.51
C ASN A 248 25.21 5.34 18.83
N VAL A 249 25.18 6.67 18.66
CA VAL A 249 26.26 7.55 18.15
C VAL A 249 26.18 7.85 16.65
N ARG A 250 25.54 8.97 16.31
CA ARG A 250 26.26 10.17 15.87
C ARG A 250 25.61 11.43 16.43
#